data_AF-A0A9P7JS59-F1
#
_entry.id   AF-A0A9P7JS59-F1
#
_cell.length_a   1.000
_cell.length_b   1.000
_cell.length_c   1.000
_cell.angle_alpha   90.00
_cell.angle_beta   90.00
_cell.angle_gamma   90.00
#
_symmetry.space_group_name_H-M   'P 1'
#
loop_
_entity.id
_entity.type
_entity.pdbx_description
1 polymer ?
#
loop_
_entity_poly.entity_id
_entity_poly.type
_entity_poly.pdbx_seq_one_letter_code
_entity_poly.pdbx_strand_id
1 'polypeptide(L)'
;MGDSTPVSKIISLPRLLARPKTAEIPVSVLQAVAPELIHTHIDYIRDGLECLGPDMLRVLAGIKAEPASNVLPRELSIIVNDVSSDVPTHMFAVFSSRQPAPARRRRVTLFPAHNLVFAIHCANLPVLPTPAPAIAECAGQEIKVPVVPLCIPAPEVFPQLSTFLYTKRIDHLLGSLMPLPTPPQLYLDDPTTVMPLLRQFAQKIADTYTVSALLRHITKVHCTWRNTVALGIADERLWCALDTAWEILLTSLAISTGKPHLMTEGA
;
A
#
# COMPACT_ATOMS: atom_id res chain seq x y z
N MET A 1 -0.56 -18.23 47.07
CA MET A 1 0.24 -17.16 46.43
C MET A 1 0.94 -17.78 45.23
N GLY A 2 0.31 -17.68 44.05
CA GLY A 2 0.89 -18.16 42.79
C GLY A 2 1.43 -16.96 42.04
N ASP A 3 2.76 -16.86 42.00
CA ASP A 3 3.49 -15.78 41.35
C ASP A 3 3.46 -16.00 39.83
N SER A 4 2.57 -15.30 39.13
CA SER A 4 2.50 -15.33 37.67
C SER A 4 3.53 -14.38 37.09
N THR A 5 4.74 -14.87 36.86
CA THR A 5 5.76 -14.16 36.09
C THR A 5 5.25 -13.89 34.66
N PRO A 6 5.32 -12.65 34.16
CA PRO A 6 4.89 -12.35 32.81
C PRO A 6 5.88 -12.96 31.82
N VAL A 7 5.43 -13.98 31.07
CA VAL A 7 6.17 -14.53 29.95
C VAL A 7 6.32 -13.42 28.91
N SER A 8 7.52 -12.85 28.83
CA SER A 8 7.90 -11.91 27.77
C SER A 8 7.90 -12.67 26.45
N LYS A 9 6.86 -12.45 25.63
CA LYS A 9 6.84 -13.00 24.26
C LYS A 9 8.04 -12.44 23.50
N ILE A 10 9.01 -13.30 23.20
CA ILE A 10 10.14 -12.96 22.35
C ILE A 10 9.57 -12.67 20.97
N ILE A 11 9.64 -11.41 20.54
CA ILE A 11 9.25 -11.00 19.19
C ILE A 11 10.41 -11.36 18.28
N SER A 12 10.24 -12.38 17.42
CA SER A 12 11.16 -12.68 16.33
C SER A 12 10.70 -11.94 15.08
N LEU A 13 11.59 -11.12 14.51
CA LEU A 13 11.35 -10.40 13.25
C LEU A 13 12.23 -11.03 12.17
N PRO A 14 11.71 -11.27 10.96
CA PRO A 14 12.53 -11.77 9.87
C PRO A 14 13.56 -10.71 9.45
N ARG A 15 14.80 -11.14 9.16
CA ARG A 15 15.86 -10.25 8.71
C ARG A 15 15.53 -9.57 7.38
N LEU A 16 14.92 -10.34 6.48
CA LEU A 16 14.51 -9.94 5.14
C LEU A 16 13.02 -10.19 4.94
N LEU A 17 12.38 -9.34 4.14
CA LEU A 17 11.01 -9.54 3.70
C LEU A 17 11.01 -10.44 2.47
N ALA A 18 10.31 -11.58 2.56
CA ALA A 18 10.24 -12.51 1.44
C ALA A 18 9.50 -11.87 0.25
N ARG A 19 10.11 -11.92 -0.93
CA ARG A 19 9.49 -11.51 -2.20
C ARG A 19 8.85 -12.72 -2.87
N PRO A 20 7.53 -12.74 -3.13
CA PRO A 20 6.89 -13.79 -3.90
C PRO A 20 7.45 -13.84 -5.33
N LYS A 21 7.24 -14.97 -6.02
CA LYS A 21 7.50 -15.02 -7.46
C LYS A 21 6.61 -13.99 -8.16
N THR A 22 7.21 -13.20 -9.04
CA THR A 22 6.50 -12.25 -9.89
C THR A 22 5.43 -12.96 -10.69
N ALA A 23 4.18 -12.53 -10.55
CA ALA A 23 3.09 -12.97 -11.39
C ALA A 23 2.90 -11.96 -12.52
N GLU A 24 2.85 -12.46 -13.76
CA GLU A 24 2.51 -11.64 -14.92
C GLU A 24 1.02 -11.27 -14.88
N ILE A 25 0.69 -10.09 -15.40
CA ILE A 25 -0.71 -9.67 -15.54
C ILE A 25 -1.31 -10.43 -16.73
N PRO A 26 -2.38 -11.23 -16.55
CA PRO A 26 -2.98 -11.96 -17.66
C PRO A 26 -3.55 -11.01 -18.72
N VAL A 27 -3.35 -11.32 -20.01
CA VAL A 27 -3.91 -10.53 -21.12
C VAL A 27 -5.44 -10.41 -21.04
N SER A 28 -6.12 -11.41 -20.49
CA SER A 28 -7.57 -11.38 -20.25
C SER A 28 -8.01 -10.27 -19.30
N VAL A 29 -7.14 -9.84 -18.37
CA VAL A 29 -7.42 -8.71 -17.48
C VAL A 29 -7.40 -7.41 -18.28
N LEU A 30 -6.40 -7.21 -19.14
CA LEU A 30 -6.33 -6.07 -20.05
C LEU A 30 -7.55 -6.02 -20.98
N GLN A 31 -7.90 -7.15 -21.59
CA GLN A 31 -9.06 -7.25 -22.46
C GLN A 31 -10.38 -6.86 -21.76
N ALA A 32 -10.50 -7.16 -20.46
CA ALA A 32 -11.71 -6.84 -19.68
C ALA A 32 -11.78 -5.37 -19.26
N VAL A 33 -10.63 -4.71 -19.04
CA VAL A 33 -10.57 -3.37 -18.43
C VAL A 33 -10.34 -2.26 -19.46
N ALA A 34 -9.50 -2.52 -20.47
CA ALA A 34 -9.12 -1.57 -21.51
C ALA A 34 -8.82 -2.35 -22.81
N PRO A 35 -9.84 -2.88 -23.50
CA PRO A 35 -9.66 -3.70 -24.71
C PRO A 35 -8.87 -2.99 -25.81
N GLU A 36 -8.93 -1.66 -25.87
CA GLU A 36 -8.18 -0.81 -26.78
C GLU A 36 -6.65 -0.86 -26.55
N LEU A 37 -6.20 -1.30 -25.37
CA LEU A 37 -4.78 -1.40 -25.01
C LEU A 37 -4.23 -2.83 -25.16
N ILE A 38 -4.99 -3.80 -25.67
CA ILE A 38 -4.57 -5.21 -25.73
C ILE A 38 -3.29 -5.45 -26.55
N HIS A 39 -3.01 -4.58 -27.53
CA HIS A 39 -1.82 -4.65 -28.37
C HIS A 39 -0.70 -3.71 -27.89
N THR A 40 -0.91 -3.01 -26.78
CA THR A 40 0.07 -2.11 -26.18
C THR A 40 0.91 -2.88 -25.17
N HIS A 41 2.23 -2.69 -25.22
CA HIS A 41 3.13 -3.33 -24.26
C HIS A 41 2.81 -2.85 -22.84
N ILE A 42 2.76 -3.76 -21.87
CA ILE A 42 2.33 -3.44 -20.50
C ILE A 42 3.19 -2.36 -19.85
N ASP A 43 4.49 -2.32 -20.14
CA ASP A 43 5.38 -1.30 -19.59
C ASP A 43 5.08 0.09 -20.14
N TYR A 44 4.67 0.20 -21.41
CA TYR A 44 4.22 1.48 -21.96
C TYR A 44 2.93 1.97 -21.28
N ILE A 45 2.02 1.05 -20.96
CA ILE A 45 0.80 1.38 -20.18
C ILE A 45 1.19 1.85 -18.78
N ARG A 46 2.14 1.17 -18.12
CA ARG A 46 2.64 1.55 -16.79
C ARG A 46 3.28 2.94 -16.80
N ASP A 47 4.10 3.24 -17.80
CA ASP A 47 4.74 4.55 -17.97
C ASP A 47 3.68 5.66 -18.18
N GLY A 48 2.67 5.39 -19.01
CA GLY A 48 1.55 6.31 -19.20
C GLY A 48 0.76 6.56 -17.92
N LEU A 49 0.46 5.51 -17.16
CA LEU A 49 -0.22 5.61 -15.86
C LEU A 49 0.63 6.33 -14.81
N GLU A 50 1.96 6.22 -14.84
CA GLU A 50 2.84 6.99 -13.95
C GLU A 50 2.75 8.49 -14.24
N CYS A 51 2.63 8.89 -15.51
CA CYS A 51 2.43 10.28 -15.90
C CYS A 51 1.04 10.82 -15.51
N LEU A 52 -0.02 10.04 -15.74
CA LEU A 52 -1.41 10.45 -15.51
C LEU A 52 -1.89 10.27 -14.06
N GLY A 53 -1.23 9.38 -13.31
CA GLY A 53 -1.67 8.93 -12.00
C GLY A 53 -1.78 10.02 -10.93
N PRO A 54 -0.88 11.02 -10.86
CA PRO A 54 -1.05 12.16 -9.95
C PRO A 54 -2.35 12.95 -10.18
N ASP A 55 -2.76 13.12 -11.43
CA ASP A 55 -3.98 13.85 -11.79
C ASP A 55 -5.22 13.01 -11.47
N MET A 56 -5.20 11.72 -11.81
CA MET A 56 -6.24 10.76 -11.39
C MET A 56 -6.41 10.75 -9.86
N LEU A 57 -5.31 10.71 -9.10
CA LEU A 57 -5.35 10.71 -7.64
C LEU A 57 -5.92 12.01 -7.06
N ARG A 58 -5.68 13.16 -7.71
CA ARG A 58 -6.28 14.44 -7.34
C ARG A 58 -7.81 14.39 -7.47
N VAL A 59 -8.31 13.84 -8.58
CA VAL A 59 -9.75 13.63 -8.78
C VAL A 59 -10.33 12.76 -7.67
N LEU A 60 -9.67 11.64 -7.32
CA LEU A 60 -10.09 10.75 -6.22
C LEU A 60 -10.22 11.48 -4.88
N ALA A 61 -9.32 12.42 -4.57
CA ALA A 61 -9.36 13.21 -3.34
C ALA A 61 -10.56 14.19 -3.30
N GLY A 62 -11.08 14.59 -4.45
CA GLY A 62 -12.26 15.43 -4.59
C GLY A 62 -13.60 14.69 -4.49
N ILE A 63 -13.60 13.35 -4.43
CA ILE A 63 -14.82 12.55 -4.39
C ILE A 63 -15.50 12.64 -3.03
N LYS A 64 -16.81 12.90 -3.03
CA LYS A 64 -17.66 12.75 -1.85
C LYS A 64 -18.59 11.57 -2.04
N ALA A 65 -18.68 10.72 -1.02
CA ALA A 65 -19.58 9.58 -1.00
C ALA A 65 -20.33 9.57 0.33
N GLU A 66 -21.64 9.30 0.29
CA GLU A 66 -22.40 9.11 1.52
C GLU A 66 -22.11 7.71 2.10
N PRO A 67 -21.85 7.60 3.41
CA PRO A 67 -21.60 6.30 4.02
C PRO A 67 -22.86 5.45 3.99
N ALA A 68 -22.76 4.26 3.41
CA ALA A 68 -23.87 3.32 3.41
C ALA A 68 -24.18 2.81 4.84
N SER A 69 -25.47 2.73 5.17
CA SER A 69 -25.92 2.22 6.46
C SER A 69 -25.87 0.69 6.50
N ASN A 70 -25.32 0.11 7.57
CA ASN A 70 -25.32 -1.30 8.04
C ASN A 70 -24.98 -2.45 7.05
N VAL A 71 -25.15 -2.27 5.75
CA VAL A 71 -24.99 -3.23 4.65
C VAL A 71 -24.21 -2.54 3.56
N LEU A 72 -23.24 -3.25 2.98
CA LEU A 72 -22.48 -2.74 1.85
C LEU A 72 -23.36 -2.77 0.59
N PRO A 73 -23.61 -1.63 -0.07
CA PRO A 73 -24.44 -1.59 -1.27
C PRO A 73 -23.64 -2.15 -2.46
N ARG A 74 -24.33 -2.53 -3.53
CA ARG A 74 -23.68 -2.99 -4.78
C ARG A 74 -23.14 -1.85 -5.62
N GLU A 75 -23.78 -0.69 -5.52
CA GLU A 75 -23.40 0.55 -6.20
C GLU A 75 -23.48 1.69 -5.19
N LEU A 76 -22.70 2.73 -5.43
CA LEU A 76 -22.68 3.91 -4.59
C LEU A 76 -22.75 5.17 -5.45
N SER A 77 -23.67 6.05 -5.10
CA SER A 77 -23.70 7.41 -5.62
C SER A 77 -22.55 8.21 -5.03
N ILE A 78 -21.75 8.82 -5.89
CA ILE A 78 -20.62 9.67 -5.54
C ILE A 78 -20.72 11.01 -6.26
N ILE A 79 -20.29 12.08 -5.59
CA ILE A 79 -20.24 13.42 -6.15
C ILE A 79 -18.80 13.71 -6.58
N VAL A 80 -18.64 14.02 -7.86
CA VAL A 80 -17.35 14.35 -8.48
C VAL A 80 -17.14 15.87 -8.43
N ASN A 81 -16.19 16.35 -7.62
CA ASN A 81 -15.93 17.80 -7.50
C ASN A 81 -14.76 18.29 -8.37
N ASP A 82 -14.03 17.37 -9.01
CA ASP A 82 -12.90 17.66 -9.88
C ASP A 82 -13.03 16.77 -11.13
N VAL A 83 -13.08 17.40 -12.29
CA VAL A 83 -13.19 16.75 -13.62
C VAL A 83 -11.97 17.08 -14.50
N SER A 84 -10.86 17.47 -13.88
CA SER A 84 -9.59 17.77 -14.58
C SER A 84 -8.88 16.55 -15.14
N SER A 85 -9.31 15.35 -14.74
CA SER A 85 -8.78 14.06 -15.18
C SER A 85 -9.88 13.00 -15.15
N ASP A 86 -9.52 11.74 -15.39
CA ASP A 86 -10.45 10.61 -15.37
C ASP A 86 -11.14 10.47 -14.00
N VAL A 87 -12.42 10.14 -14.05
CA VAL A 87 -13.26 9.91 -12.86
C VAL A 87 -13.13 8.46 -12.38
N PRO A 88 -13.34 8.19 -11.08
CA PRO A 88 -13.27 6.84 -10.57
C PRO A 88 -14.30 5.93 -11.25
N THR A 89 -13.83 4.75 -11.62
CA THR A 89 -14.68 3.68 -12.19
C THR A 89 -15.36 2.83 -11.11
N HIS A 90 -14.78 2.77 -9.91
CA HIS A 90 -15.16 1.84 -8.84
C HIS A 90 -15.02 2.48 -7.46
N MET A 91 -15.70 1.89 -6.48
CA MET A 91 -15.49 2.13 -5.07
C MET A 91 -15.01 0.85 -4.38
N PHE A 92 -13.76 0.80 -3.92
CA PHE A 92 -13.26 -0.33 -3.14
C PHE A 92 -13.75 -0.26 -1.70
N ALA A 93 -14.41 -1.33 -1.26
CA ALA A 93 -14.76 -1.58 0.11
C ALA A 93 -13.68 -2.44 0.76
N VAL A 94 -12.70 -1.79 1.39
CA VAL A 94 -11.49 -2.43 1.90
C VAL A 94 -11.69 -2.91 3.33
N PHE A 95 -11.39 -4.17 3.59
CA PHE A 95 -11.56 -4.80 4.90
C PHE A 95 -10.55 -5.92 5.16
N SER A 96 -10.46 -6.33 6.43
CA SER A 96 -9.61 -7.46 6.84
C SER A 96 -10.44 -8.74 6.99
N SER A 97 -9.86 -9.87 6.60
CA SER A 97 -10.44 -11.21 6.87
C SER A 97 -10.46 -11.56 8.35
N ARG A 98 -9.67 -10.88 9.19
CA ARG A 98 -9.65 -11.11 10.65
C ARG A 98 -11.06 -10.96 11.21
N GLN A 99 -11.52 -12.01 11.89
CA GLN A 99 -12.83 -11.97 12.53
C GLN A 99 -12.81 -10.91 13.63
N PRO A 100 -13.80 -10.00 13.66
CA PRO A 100 -13.95 -9.09 14.77
C PRO A 100 -14.26 -9.88 16.04
N ALA A 101 -13.93 -9.31 17.21
CA ALA A 101 -14.38 -9.85 18.49
C ALA A 101 -15.91 -10.03 18.48
N PRO A 102 -16.46 -11.04 19.18
CA PRO A 102 -17.90 -11.22 19.28
C PRO A 102 -18.57 -9.89 19.70
N ALA A 103 -19.65 -9.52 19.01
CA ALA A 103 -20.37 -8.24 19.08
C ALA A 103 -19.77 -7.01 18.35
N ARG A 104 -18.56 -7.08 17.76
CA ARG A 104 -18.04 -5.99 16.91
C ARG A 104 -18.35 -6.21 15.44
N ARG A 105 -18.85 -5.16 14.78
CA ARG A 105 -19.01 -5.16 13.32
C ARG A 105 -17.65 -5.05 12.64
N ARG A 106 -17.52 -5.67 11.46
CA ARG A 106 -16.33 -5.54 10.62
C ARG A 106 -16.20 -4.09 10.15
N ARG A 107 -15.03 -3.49 10.36
CA ARG A 107 -14.71 -2.17 9.81
C ARG A 107 -14.44 -2.31 8.31
N VAL A 108 -15.10 -1.46 7.53
CA VAL A 108 -14.93 -1.33 6.09
C VAL A 108 -14.64 0.13 5.80
N THR A 109 -13.64 0.40 4.97
CA THR A 109 -13.32 1.76 4.50
C THR A 109 -13.51 1.80 2.99
N LEU A 110 -14.16 2.84 2.50
CA LEU A 110 -14.45 3.03 1.08
C LEU A 110 -13.36 3.89 0.42
N PHE A 111 -12.86 3.46 -0.73
CA PHE A 111 -11.86 4.19 -1.53
C PHE A 111 -12.27 4.26 -3.00
N PRO A 112 -12.44 5.44 -3.59
CA PRO A 112 -12.68 5.54 -5.03
C PRO A 112 -11.42 5.09 -5.79
N ALA A 113 -11.60 4.45 -6.95
CA ALA A 113 -10.50 3.83 -7.68
C ALA A 113 -10.74 3.76 -9.20
N HIS A 114 -9.64 3.82 -9.96
CA HIS A 114 -9.57 3.49 -11.38
C HIS A 114 -9.19 2.02 -11.54
N ASN A 115 -10.07 1.23 -12.16
CA ASN A 115 -9.85 -0.20 -12.36
C ASN A 115 -8.52 -0.48 -13.06
N LEU A 116 -8.22 0.30 -14.11
CA LEU A 116 -7.00 0.16 -14.90
C LEU A 116 -5.73 0.23 -14.06
N VAL A 117 -5.63 1.18 -13.13
CA VAL A 117 -4.44 1.33 -12.26
C VAL A 117 -4.21 0.06 -11.44
N PHE A 118 -5.26 -0.51 -10.84
CA PHE A 118 -5.11 -1.71 -10.03
C PHE A 118 -4.94 -2.98 -10.87
N ALA A 119 -5.63 -3.09 -12.00
CA ALA A 119 -5.53 -4.21 -12.92
C ALA A 119 -4.12 -4.39 -13.50
N ILE A 120 -3.41 -3.28 -13.76
CA ILE A 120 -2.03 -3.30 -14.31
C ILE A 120 -0.97 -3.58 -13.25
N HIS A 121 -1.26 -3.27 -11.97
CA HIS A 121 -0.27 -3.36 -10.90
C HIS A 121 -0.52 -4.51 -9.90
N CYS A 122 -1.71 -5.10 -9.86
CA CYS A 122 -2.09 -6.11 -8.88
C CYS A 122 -2.48 -7.43 -9.57
N ALA A 123 -1.53 -8.37 -9.68
CA ALA A 123 -1.75 -9.65 -10.37
C ALA A 123 -2.80 -10.56 -9.70
N ASN A 124 -3.03 -10.38 -8.40
CA ASN A 124 -4.00 -11.19 -7.64
C ASN A 124 -5.38 -10.52 -7.55
N LEU A 125 -5.58 -9.36 -8.17
CA LEU A 125 -6.90 -8.73 -8.19
C LEU A 125 -7.80 -9.50 -9.17
N PRO A 126 -9.02 -9.91 -8.75
CA PRO A 126 -9.96 -10.51 -9.68
C PRO A 126 -10.40 -9.51 -10.74
N VAL A 127 -10.88 -10.01 -11.87
CA VAL A 127 -11.56 -9.16 -12.87
C VAL A 127 -12.77 -8.52 -12.21
N LEU A 128 -12.82 -7.18 -12.25
CA LEU A 128 -13.88 -6.40 -11.64
C LEU A 128 -15.11 -6.31 -12.57
N PRO A 129 -16.31 -6.07 -12.01
CA PRO A 129 -17.50 -5.82 -12.81
C PRO A 129 -17.28 -4.64 -13.76
N THR A 130 -17.76 -4.73 -15.00
CA THR A 130 -17.75 -3.58 -15.90
C THR A 130 -18.71 -2.52 -15.36
N PRO A 131 -18.25 -1.28 -15.07
CA PRO A 131 -19.14 -0.23 -14.61
C PRO A 131 -20.06 0.21 -15.75
N ALA A 132 -21.25 0.71 -15.41
CA ALA A 132 -22.05 1.45 -16.38
C ALA A 132 -21.26 2.69 -16.85
N PRO A 133 -21.37 3.09 -18.13
CA PRO A 133 -20.72 4.29 -18.62
C PRO A 133 -21.26 5.49 -17.83
N ALA A 134 -20.40 6.06 -16.99
CA ALA A 134 -20.70 7.22 -16.17
C ALA A 134 -19.67 8.30 -16.50
N ILE A 135 -20.16 9.43 -17.03
CA ILE A 135 -19.33 10.59 -17.35
C ILE A 135 -19.79 11.71 -16.42
N ALA A 136 -18.86 12.31 -15.68
CA ALA A 136 -19.11 13.57 -15.01
C ALA A 136 -18.54 14.68 -15.89
N GLU A 137 -19.41 15.50 -16.47
CA GLU A 137 -19.01 16.61 -17.35
C GLU A 137 -18.69 17.87 -16.55
N CYS A 138 -19.30 18.01 -15.38
CA CYS A 138 -19.18 19.19 -14.52
C CYS A 138 -18.91 18.80 -13.06
N ALA A 139 -18.18 19.66 -12.36
CA ALA A 139 -18.00 19.55 -10.91
C ALA A 139 -19.35 19.62 -10.16
N GLY A 140 -19.51 18.79 -9.14
CA GLY A 140 -20.75 18.64 -8.37
C GLY A 140 -21.71 17.61 -8.94
N GLN A 141 -21.42 17.00 -10.09
CA GLN A 141 -22.27 15.97 -10.68
C GLN A 141 -22.19 14.66 -9.88
N GLU A 142 -23.35 14.01 -9.74
CA GLU A 142 -23.48 12.69 -9.14
C GLU A 142 -23.31 11.60 -10.21
N ILE A 143 -22.46 10.61 -9.92
CA ILE A 143 -22.33 9.38 -10.72
C ILE A 143 -22.50 8.15 -9.82
N LYS A 144 -22.90 7.03 -10.41
CA LYS A 144 -22.98 5.74 -9.71
C LYS A 144 -21.82 4.86 -10.12
N VAL A 145 -21.14 4.29 -9.13
CA VAL A 145 -20.04 3.36 -9.34
C VAL A 145 -20.28 2.06 -8.59
N PRO A 146 -19.88 0.89 -9.15
CA PRO A 146 -19.93 -0.37 -8.44
C PRO A 146 -19.04 -0.36 -7.19
N VAL A 147 -19.52 -0.97 -6.12
CA VAL A 147 -18.79 -1.17 -4.88
C VAL A 147 -18.18 -2.58 -4.88
N VAL A 148 -16.86 -2.65 -4.84
CA VAL A 148 -16.11 -3.91 -4.93
C VAL A 148 -15.49 -4.24 -3.56
N PRO A 149 -15.86 -5.36 -2.93
CA PRO A 149 -15.21 -5.81 -1.70
C PRO A 149 -13.73 -6.18 -1.97
N LEU A 150 -12.81 -5.57 -1.22
CA LEU A 150 -11.38 -5.86 -1.29
C LEU A 150 -10.87 -6.34 0.07
N CYS A 151 -10.71 -7.65 0.20
CA CYS A 151 -10.20 -8.27 1.41
C CYS A 151 -8.67 -8.29 1.40
N ILE A 152 -8.03 -7.56 2.31
CA ILE A 152 -6.57 -7.52 2.43
C ILE A 152 -6.09 -7.71 3.88
N PRO A 153 -4.82 -8.12 4.08
CA PRO A 153 -4.30 -8.39 5.41
C PRO A 153 -4.34 -7.21 6.39
N ALA A 154 -4.08 -5.99 5.91
CA ALA A 154 -3.96 -4.78 6.72
C ALA A 154 -4.60 -3.55 6.05
N PRO A 155 -5.93 -3.37 6.15
CA PRO A 155 -6.66 -2.24 5.55
C PRO A 155 -6.11 -0.85 5.91
N GLU A 156 -5.54 -0.71 7.10
CA GLU A 156 -5.06 0.55 7.65
C GLU A 156 -3.90 1.19 6.88
N VAL A 157 -3.12 0.40 6.13
CA VAL A 157 -2.00 0.90 5.29
C VAL A 157 -2.34 0.91 3.79
N PHE A 158 -3.58 0.55 3.43
CA PHE A 158 -4.03 0.60 2.04
C PHE A 158 -3.95 1.99 1.39
N PRO A 159 -4.31 3.11 2.07
CA PRO A 159 -4.26 4.42 1.43
C PRO A 159 -2.87 4.77 0.89
N GLN A 160 -1.82 4.47 1.66
CA GLN A 160 -0.43 4.76 1.29
C GLN A 160 0.02 3.89 0.12
N LEU A 161 -0.36 2.61 0.13
CA LEU A 161 -0.08 1.69 -0.98
C LEU A 161 -0.81 2.11 -2.25
N SER A 162 -2.08 2.49 -2.14
CA SER A 162 -2.87 3.03 -3.26
C SER A 162 -2.22 4.27 -3.83
N THR A 163 -1.87 5.26 -3.01
CA THR A 163 -1.16 6.47 -3.44
C THR A 163 0.15 6.14 -4.16
N PHE A 164 0.92 5.17 -3.68
CA PHE A 164 2.12 4.72 -4.39
C PHE A 164 1.79 4.15 -5.77
N LEU A 165 0.74 3.34 -5.92
CA LEU A 165 0.36 2.79 -7.23
C LEU A 165 0.02 3.87 -8.27
N TYR A 166 -0.57 4.99 -7.85
CA TYR A 166 -0.84 6.13 -8.73
C TYR A 166 0.40 6.99 -9.02
N THR A 167 1.28 7.19 -8.02
CA THR A 167 2.32 8.22 -8.12
C THR A 167 3.71 7.68 -8.39
N LYS A 168 3.95 6.41 -8.08
CA LYS A 168 5.27 5.75 -8.06
C LYS A 168 6.33 6.48 -7.23
N ARG A 169 5.91 7.37 -6.33
CA ARG A 169 6.78 8.21 -5.49
C ARG A 169 7.30 7.44 -4.27
N ILE A 170 8.53 6.96 -4.37
CA ILE A 170 9.25 6.25 -3.28
C ILE A 170 9.37 7.13 -2.03
N ASP A 171 9.70 8.41 -2.21
CA ASP A 171 9.87 9.37 -1.12
C ASP A 171 8.59 9.59 -0.31
N HIS A 172 7.42 9.66 -0.98
CA HIS A 172 6.12 9.76 -0.31
C HIS A 172 5.79 8.47 0.45
N LEU A 173 6.05 7.30 -0.15
CA LEU A 173 5.84 6.02 0.51
C LEU A 173 6.72 5.91 1.76
N LEU A 174 8.02 6.16 1.64
CA LEU A 174 8.95 6.15 2.77
C LEU A 174 8.55 7.16 3.84
N GLY A 175 8.12 8.37 3.47
CA GLY A 175 7.61 9.37 4.41
C GLY A 175 6.40 8.89 5.23
N SER A 176 5.62 7.94 4.71
CA SER A 176 4.50 7.34 5.44
C SER A 176 4.90 6.15 6.35
N LEU A 177 5.99 5.46 5.99
CA LEU A 177 6.50 4.28 6.68
C LEU A 177 7.51 4.64 7.78
N MET A 178 8.32 5.67 7.57
CA MET A 178 9.47 6.01 8.39
C MET A 178 9.15 7.09 9.45
N PRO A 179 9.86 7.10 10.58
CA PRO A 179 9.68 8.12 11.62
C PRO A 179 10.27 9.49 11.24
N LEU A 180 11.26 9.51 10.33
CA LEU A 180 11.94 10.69 9.81
C LEU A 180 12.02 10.63 8.28
N PRO A 181 12.11 11.78 7.59
CA PRO A 181 12.37 11.81 6.15
C PRO A 181 13.64 11.02 5.81
N THR A 182 13.50 10.06 4.90
CA THR A 182 14.62 9.17 4.52
C THR A 182 15.50 9.87 3.49
N PRO A 183 16.83 9.95 3.71
CA PRO A 183 17.75 10.51 2.73
C PRO A 183 17.63 9.83 1.37
N PRO A 184 17.51 10.58 0.25
CA PRO A 184 17.34 10.02 -1.09
C PRO A 184 18.41 8.99 -1.49
N GLN A 185 19.65 9.21 -1.07
CA GLN A 185 20.78 8.32 -1.34
C GLN A 185 20.48 6.88 -0.89
N LEU A 186 19.74 6.69 0.21
CA LEU A 186 19.46 5.36 0.77
C LEU A 186 18.53 4.49 -0.10
N TYR A 187 17.87 5.06 -1.11
CA TYR A 187 16.99 4.31 -2.03
C TYR A 187 17.25 4.60 -3.51
N LEU A 188 18.24 5.46 -3.82
CA LEU A 188 18.66 5.77 -5.19
C LEU A 188 20.06 5.26 -5.53
N ASP A 189 20.96 5.23 -4.54
CA ASP A 189 22.36 4.85 -4.76
C ASP A 189 22.59 3.36 -4.47
N ASP A 190 23.75 2.84 -4.89
CA ASP A 190 24.12 1.45 -4.65
C ASP A 190 24.15 1.11 -3.13
N PRO A 191 23.48 0.03 -2.69
CA PRO A 191 23.38 -0.34 -1.28
C PRO A 191 24.73 -0.46 -0.57
N THR A 192 25.78 -0.92 -1.26
CA THR A 192 27.12 -1.10 -0.66
C THR A 192 27.79 0.23 -0.37
N THR A 193 27.52 1.24 -1.18
CA THR A 193 28.09 2.59 -1.04
C THR A 193 27.45 3.36 0.12
N VAL A 194 26.16 3.13 0.36
CA VAL A 194 25.39 3.89 1.36
C VAL A 194 25.36 3.27 2.76
N MET A 195 25.99 2.12 2.98
CA MET A 195 26.01 1.45 4.29
C MET A 195 26.45 2.36 5.45
N PRO A 196 27.49 3.23 5.33
CA PRO A 196 27.84 4.15 6.40
C PRO A 196 26.73 5.17 6.71
N LEU A 197 26.09 5.71 5.67
CA LEU A 197 24.98 6.66 5.79
C LEU A 197 23.76 5.97 6.44
N LEU A 198 23.46 4.74 6.05
CA LEU A 198 22.37 3.95 6.62
C LEU A 198 22.57 3.77 8.12
N ARG A 199 23.77 3.36 8.56
CA ARG A 199 24.08 3.18 9.98
C ARG A 199 23.98 4.49 10.75
N GLN A 200 24.48 5.59 10.20
CA GLN A 200 24.36 6.92 10.83
C GLN A 200 22.90 7.34 10.98
N PHE A 201 22.09 7.15 9.94
CA PHE A 201 20.68 7.49 9.95
C PHE A 201 19.89 6.60 10.92
N ALA A 202 20.20 5.30 10.96
CA ALA A 202 19.61 4.36 11.89
C ALA A 202 19.98 4.67 13.35
N GLN A 203 21.22 5.07 13.62
CA GLN A 203 21.65 5.56 14.94
C GLN A 203 20.85 6.79 15.37
N LYS A 204 20.71 7.78 14.48
CA LYS A 204 19.90 8.97 14.74
C LYS A 204 18.45 8.62 15.12
N ILE A 205 17.85 7.67 14.40
CA ILE A 205 16.50 7.17 14.72
C ILE A 205 16.49 6.46 16.08
N ALA A 206 17.48 5.63 16.37
CA ALA A 206 17.60 4.89 17.64
C ALA A 206 17.75 5.82 18.86
N ASP A 207 18.47 6.92 18.71
CA ASP A 207 18.69 7.93 19.75
C ASP A 207 17.44 8.80 19.99
N THR A 208 16.59 8.93 18.97
CA THR A 208 15.44 9.84 18.99
C THR A 208 14.13 9.15 19.39
N TYR A 209 13.95 7.88 19.01
CA TYR A 209 12.68 7.16 19.15
C TYR A 209 12.79 5.99 20.13
N THR A 210 11.73 5.79 20.91
CA THR A 210 11.63 4.63 21.80
C THR A 210 11.47 3.33 21.01
N VAL A 211 11.88 2.20 21.60
CA VAL A 211 11.67 0.85 21.04
C VAL A 211 10.21 0.62 20.65
N SER A 212 9.25 1.06 21.48
CA SER A 212 7.83 0.96 21.17
C SER A 212 7.44 1.76 19.92
N ALA A 213 7.99 2.97 19.76
CA ALA A 213 7.77 3.75 18.55
C ALA A 213 8.34 3.06 17.31
N LEU A 214 9.56 2.51 17.38
CA LEU A 214 10.18 1.75 16.29
C LEU A 214 9.34 0.54 15.90
N LEU A 215 8.85 -0.23 16.86
CA LEU A 215 7.98 -1.39 16.60
C LEU A 215 6.68 -1.02 15.89
N ARG A 216 6.12 0.18 16.13
CA ARG A 216 4.96 0.68 15.37
C ARG A 216 5.30 0.92 13.90
N HIS A 217 6.47 1.51 13.61
CA HIS A 217 6.92 1.72 12.24
C HIS A 217 7.25 0.40 11.53
N ILE A 218 7.92 -0.53 12.21
CA ILE A 218 8.16 -1.90 11.73
C ILE A 218 6.83 -2.58 11.38
N THR A 219 5.82 -2.44 12.24
CA THR A 219 4.48 -2.99 12.00
C THR A 219 3.86 -2.39 10.73
N LYS A 220 4.01 -1.08 10.48
CA LYS A 220 3.53 -0.45 9.23
C LYS A 220 4.20 -1.06 8.01
N VAL A 221 5.53 -1.14 7.98
CA VAL A 221 6.28 -1.72 6.86
C VAL A 221 5.84 -3.17 6.60
N HIS A 222 5.76 -3.97 7.66
CA HIS A 222 5.30 -5.35 7.55
C HIS A 222 3.85 -5.47 7.07
N CYS A 223 2.95 -4.60 7.53
CA CYS A 223 1.57 -4.55 7.04
C CYS A 223 1.51 -4.17 5.55
N THR A 224 2.32 -3.20 5.10
CA THR A 224 2.40 -2.81 3.69
C THR A 224 2.91 -3.97 2.85
N TRP A 225 3.99 -4.62 3.28
CA TRP A 225 4.51 -5.85 2.66
C TRP A 225 3.44 -6.93 2.51
N ARG A 226 2.66 -7.23 3.57
CA ARG A 226 1.59 -8.23 3.49
C ARG A 226 0.52 -7.87 2.47
N ASN A 227 0.15 -6.59 2.36
CA ASN A 227 -0.79 -6.14 1.34
C ASN A 227 -0.19 -6.25 -0.07
N THR A 228 1.08 -5.86 -0.25
CA THR A 228 1.83 -6.01 -1.51
C THR A 228 1.81 -7.45 -1.99
N VAL A 229 2.12 -8.40 -1.11
CA VAL A 229 2.06 -9.84 -1.39
C VAL A 229 0.64 -10.28 -1.71
N ALA A 230 -0.35 -9.88 -0.91
CA ALA A 230 -1.74 -10.29 -1.11
C ALA A 230 -2.30 -9.81 -2.46
N LEU A 231 -1.96 -8.60 -2.87
CA LEU A 231 -2.38 -8.01 -4.15
C LEU A 231 -1.54 -8.48 -5.35
N GLY A 232 -0.41 -9.18 -5.12
CA GLY A 232 0.47 -9.65 -6.18
C GLY A 232 1.17 -8.50 -6.91
N ILE A 233 1.63 -7.49 -6.18
CA ILE A 233 2.29 -6.32 -6.76
C ILE A 233 3.77 -6.64 -7.03
N ALA A 234 4.17 -6.53 -8.29
CA ALA A 234 5.55 -6.72 -8.74
C ALA A 234 6.11 -5.39 -9.26
N ASP A 235 6.59 -4.55 -8.33
CA ASP A 235 7.12 -3.22 -8.63
C ASP A 235 8.44 -3.02 -7.87
N GLU A 236 9.56 -2.94 -8.59
CA GLU A 236 10.89 -2.86 -7.97
C GLU A 236 11.09 -1.61 -7.12
N ARG A 237 10.43 -0.49 -7.47
CA ARG A 237 10.51 0.75 -6.67
C ARG A 237 9.81 0.58 -5.33
N LEU A 238 8.65 -0.10 -5.32
CA LEU A 238 7.94 -0.46 -4.09
C LEU A 238 8.78 -1.39 -3.21
N TRP A 239 9.36 -2.43 -3.81
CA TRP A 239 10.16 -3.41 -3.08
C TRP A 239 11.45 -2.78 -2.51
N CYS A 240 12.13 -1.92 -3.28
CA CYS A 240 13.26 -1.13 -2.81
C CYS A 240 12.87 -0.29 -1.58
N ALA A 241 11.74 0.44 -1.64
CA ALA A 241 11.26 1.25 -0.52
C ALA A 241 10.99 0.41 0.75
N LEU A 242 10.38 -0.78 0.59
CA LEU A 242 10.12 -1.69 1.71
C LEU A 242 11.41 -2.22 2.32
N ASP A 243 12.37 -2.63 1.50
CA ASP A 243 13.65 -3.17 1.98
C ASP A 243 14.50 -2.09 2.66
N THR A 244 14.59 -0.89 2.08
CA THR A 244 15.27 0.26 2.70
C THR A 244 14.65 0.61 4.05
N ALA A 245 13.32 0.70 4.13
CA ALA A 245 12.63 1.00 5.39
C ALA A 245 12.84 -0.10 6.44
N TRP A 246 12.76 -1.36 6.02
CA TRP A 246 12.96 -2.52 6.89
C TRP A 246 14.38 -2.56 7.47
N GLU A 247 15.39 -2.38 6.62
CA GLU A 247 16.80 -2.37 7.00
C GLU A 247 17.11 -1.29 8.03
N ILE A 248 16.67 -0.05 7.77
CA ILE A 248 16.90 1.09 8.67
C ILE A 248 16.23 0.82 10.02
N LEU A 249 14.96 0.41 10.03
CA LEU A 249 14.20 0.22 11.27
C LEU A 249 14.71 -0.95 12.11
N LEU A 250 15.10 -2.06 11.48
CA LEU A 250 15.72 -3.18 12.20
C LEU A 250 17.09 -2.80 12.77
N THR A 251 17.90 -2.05 12.01
CA THR A 251 19.18 -1.53 12.49
C THR A 251 18.98 -0.60 13.68
N SER A 252 18.04 0.34 13.59
CA SER A 252 17.69 1.23 14.71
C SER A 252 17.23 0.46 15.93
N LEU A 253 16.38 -0.56 15.76
CA LEU A 253 15.89 -1.39 16.86
C LEU A 253 17.02 -2.18 17.53
N ALA A 254 17.94 -2.75 16.74
CA ALA A 254 19.10 -3.47 17.25
C ALA A 254 20.01 -2.56 18.08
N ILE A 255 20.26 -1.33 17.60
CA ILE A 255 21.00 -0.29 18.33
C ILE A 255 20.29 0.06 19.65
N SER A 256 18.99 0.39 19.61
CA SER A 256 18.23 0.80 20.81
C SER A 256 18.11 -0.32 21.86
N THR A 257 18.24 -1.58 21.47
CA THR A 257 18.10 -2.74 22.38
C THR A 257 19.43 -3.34 22.81
N GLY A 258 20.56 -2.87 22.26
CA GLY A 258 21.88 -3.47 22.51
C GLY A 258 21.98 -4.93 22.05
N LYS A 259 21.15 -5.36 21.09
CA LYS A 259 21.03 -6.74 20.62
C LYS A 259 21.51 -6.86 19.17
N PRO A 260 22.84 -6.91 18.93
CA PRO A 260 23.39 -6.99 17.58
C PRO A 260 23.03 -8.30 16.86
N HIS A 261 22.61 -9.34 17.57
CA HIS A 261 22.16 -10.60 16.96
C HIS A 261 20.87 -10.46 16.13
N LEU A 262 20.11 -9.39 16.29
CA LEU A 262 19.03 -9.04 15.36
C LEU A 262 19.56 -8.57 13.99
N MET A 263 20.85 -8.27 13.89
CA MET A 263 21.54 -7.86 12.66
C MET A 263 22.35 -8.97 11.97
N THR A 264 22.69 -10.06 12.66
CA THR A 264 23.57 -11.14 12.15
C THR A 264 22.79 -12.43 11.91
N GLU A 265 22.96 -13.02 10.73
CA GLU A 265 22.31 -14.24 10.27
C GLU A 265 22.50 -15.45 11.21
N GLY A 266 21.47 -16.29 11.24
CA GLY A 266 21.64 -17.72 11.51
C GLY A 266 22.42 -18.33 10.35
N ALA A 267 23.41 -19.15 10.72
CA ALA A 267 24.23 -19.98 9.84
C ALA A 267 23.40 -20.94 8.97
#